data_AF-M3G7F7-F1
#
_entry.id   AF-M3G7F7-F1
#
_cell.length_a   1.000
_cell.length_b   1.000
_cell.length_c   1.000
_cell.angle_alpha   90.00
_cell.angle_beta   90.00
_cell.angle_gamma   90.00
#
_symmetry.space_group_name_H-M   'P 1'
#
loop_
_entity.id
_entity.type
_entity.pdbx_description
1 polymer ?
#
loop_
_entity_poly.entity_id
_entity_poly.type
_entity_poly.pdbx_seq_one_letter_code
_entity_poly.pdbx_strand_id
1 'polypeptide(L)' 'MKNQETTKKENIILTGGSGGLGRAIVKSLLSEGYSVTNLDIQSPKEIFSGEFF' A
#
# COMPACT_ATOMS: atom_id res chain seq x y z
N MET A 1 5.40 -10.86 30.77
CA MET A 1 5.43 -9.87 29.67
C MET A 1 5.69 -10.63 28.38
N LYS A 2 4.79 -10.57 27.39
CA LYS A 2 5.09 -11.11 26.05
C LYS A 2 5.90 -10.04 25.31
N ASN A 3 7.11 -10.38 24.87
CA ASN A 3 7.88 -9.56 23.94
C ASN A 3 7.04 -9.39 22.68
N GLN A 4 6.63 -8.16 22.37
CA GLN A 4 6.03 -7.86 21.08
C GLN A 4 7.19 -7.77 20.09
N GLU A 5 7.44 -8.85 19.35
CA GLU A 5 8.22 -8.72 18.12
C GLU A 5 7.44 -7.79 17.20
N THR A 6 7.97 -6.58 16.99
CA THR A 6 7.49 -5.70 15.93
C THR A 6 7.96 -6.31 14.61
N THR A 7 7.21 -7.27 14.07
CA THR A 7 7.45 -7.75 12.72
C THR A 7 7.14 -6.59 11.77
N LYS A 8 8.20 -5.91 11.34
CA LYS A 8 8.10 -4.81 10.38
C LYS A 8 7.46 -5.38 9.12
N LYS A 9 6.27 -4.88 8.77
CA LYS A 9 5.53 -5.24 7.57
C LYS A 9 6.40 -5.02 6.32
N GLU A 10 6.28 -5.90 5.36
CA GLU A 10 7.06 -5.88 4.11
C GLU A 10 6.66 -4.70 3.20
N ASN A 11 7.49 -4.40 2.21
CA ASN A 11 7.15 -3.45 1.15
C ASN A 11 6.43 -4.20 0.01
N ILE A 12 5.35 -3.63 -0.51
CA ILE A 12 4.58 -4.22 -1.61
C ILE A 12 4.68 -3.34 -2.84
N ILE A 13 4.95 -3.96 -4.00
CA ILE A 13 4.75 -3.33 -5.31
C ILE A 13 3.43 -3.85 -5.85
N LEU A 14 2.50 -2.95 -6.16
CA LEU A 14 1.20 -3.29 -6.73
C LEU A 14 1.05 -2.62 -8.08
N THR A 15 0.78 -3.41 -9.13
CA THR A 15 0.42 -2.87 -10.44
C THR A 15 -1.07 -2.63 -10.59
N GLY A 16 -1.47 -1.69 -11.44
CA GLY A 16 -2.89 -1.38 -11.66
C GLY A 16 -3.57 -0.71 -10.45
N GLY A 17 -2.80 -0.15 -9.52
CA GLY A 17 -3.28 0.37 -8.24
C GLY A 17 -4.01 1.70 -8.33
N SER A 18 -4.00 2.36 -9.50
CA SER A 18 -4.53 3.72 -9.63
C SER A 18 -6.04 3.81 -9.80
N GLY A 19 -6.72 2.69 -10.08
CA GLY A 19 -8.17 2.66 -10.32
C GLY A 19 -8.85 1.39 -9.81
N GLY A 20 -10.18 1.40 -9.83
CA GLY A 20 -11.03 0.25 -9.57
C GLY A 20 -10.63 -0.59 -8.34
N LEU A 21 -10.43 -1.89 -8.57
CA LEU A 21 -10.03 -2.84 -7.54
C LEU A 21 -8.61 -2.59 -7.01
N GLY A 22 -7.68 -2.22 -7.89
CA GLY A 22 -6.31 -1.92 -7.47
C GLY A 22 -6.27 -0.81 -6.43
N ARG A 23 -7.06 0.26 -6.62
CA ARG A 23 -7.15 1.36 -5.64
C ARG A 23 -7.70 0.91 -4.29
N ALA A 24 -8.69 0.02 -4.29
CA ALA A 24 -9.23 -0.55 -3.06
C ALA A 24 -8.18 -1.40 -2.32
N ILE A 25 -7.36 -2.15 -3.07
CA ILE A 25 -6.28 -2.98 -2.51
C ILE A 25 -5.17 -2.10 -1.91
N VAL A 26 -4.72 -1.05 -2.62
CA VAL A 26 -3.75 -0.08 -2.06
C VAL A 26 -4.24 0.44 -0.70
N LYS A 27 -5.51 0.84 -0.62
CA LYS A 27 -6.10 1.34 0.62
C LYS A 27 -6.06 0.30 1.75
N SER A 28 -6.42 -0.96 1.46
CA SER A 28 -6.39 -2.04 2.46
C SER A 28 -4.99 -2.29 2.99
N LEU A 29 -4.01 -2.46 2.09
CA LEU A 29 -2.63 -2.75 2.44
C LEU A 29 -2.01 -1.65 3.31
N LEU A 30 -2.26 -0.38 2.98
CA LEU A 30 -1.80 0.74 3.80
C LEU A 30 -2.46 0.74 5.18
N SER A 31 -3.77 0.43 5.26
CA SER A 31 -4.49 0.36 6.55
C SER A 31 -4.00 -0.78 7.44
N GLU A 32 -3.42 -1.82 6.84
CA GLU A 32 -2.78 -2.95 7.54
C GLU A 32 -1.31 -2.68 7.91
N GLY A 33 -0.79 -1.49 7.56
CA GLY A 33 0.55 -1.02 7.93
C GLY A 33 1.66 -1.39 6.96
N TYR A 34 1.33 -1.88 5.76
CA TYR A 34 2.32 -2.09 4.70
C TYR A 34 2.73 -0.75 4.06
N SER A 35 3.93 -0.69 3.51
CA SER A 35 4.33 0.40 2.58
C SER A 35 4.09 -0.07 1.16
N VAL A 36 3.42 0.74 0.35
CA VAL A 36 2.98 0.32 -1.00
C VAL A 36 3.56 1.22 -2.07
N THR A 37 4.23 0.63 -3.05
CA THR A 37 4.59 1.26 -4.32
C THR A 37 3.55 0.88 -5.36
N ASN A 38 2.69 1.81 -5.72
CA ASN A 38 1.69 1.67 -6.78
C ASN A 38 2.35 1.93 -8.14
N LEU A 39 2.60 0.87 -8.91
CA LEU A 39 3.19 0.94 -10.24
C LEU A 39 2.11 0.92 -11.31
N ASP A 40 1.78 2.07 -11.87
CA ASP A 40 0.74 2.19 -12.90
C ASP A 40 1.17 3.15 -14.01
N ILE A 41 0.53 3.04 -15.18
CA ILE A 41 0.75 3.97 -16.30
C ILE A 41 0.06 5.31 -16.06
N GLN A 42 -0.97 5.33 -15.19
CA GLN A 42 -1.72 6.53 -14.84
C GLN A 42 -1.63 6.77 -13.34
N SER A 43 -1.36 8.01 -12.92
CA SER A 43 -1.38 8.39 -11.50
C SER A 43 -2.79 8.24 -10.90
N PRO A 44 -2.90 7.80 -9.63
CA PRO A 44 -4.20 7.77 -8.97
C PRO A 44 -4.75 9.19 -8.76
N LYS A 45 -6.06 9.31 -8.54
CA LYS A 45 -6.70 10.60 -8.23
C LYS A 45 -6.24 11.21 -6.91
N GLU A 46 -5.77 10.37 -5.99
CA GLU A 46 -5.28 10.73 -4.67
C GLU A 46 -4.09 9.81 -4.33
N ILE A 47 -3.08 10.32 -3.65
CA ILE A 47 -1.97 9.51 -3.11
C ILE A 47 -2.16 9.44 -1.59
N PHE A 48 -2.25 8.24 -1.04
CA PHE A 48 -2.43 8.03 0.40
C PHE A 48 -1.10 8.18 1.15
N SER A 49 -1.15 8.46 2.45
CA SER A 49 0.04 8.44 3.29
C SER A 49 0.66 7.03 3.31
N GLY A 50 1.97 6.93 3.05
CA GLY A 50 2.68 5.66 2.94
C GLY A 50 2.59 4.98 1.56
N GLU A 51 1.87 5.59 0.61
CA GLU A 51 1.87 5.22 -0.81
C GLU A 51 3.00 5.94 -1.55
N PHE A 52 3.69 5.21 -2.41
CA PHE A 52 4.63 5.73 -3.40
C PHE A 52 4.07 5.40 -4.79
N PHE A 53 4.24 6.29 -5.75
CA PHE A 53 3.78 6.11 -7.13
C PHE A 53 4.95 6.37 -8.08
#